data_AF-A0A438HEN0-F1
#
_entry.id   AF-A0A438HEN0-F1
#
_cell.length_a   1.000
_cell.length_b   1.000
_cell.length_c   1.000
_cell.angle_alpha   90.00
_cell.angle_beta   90.00
_cell.angle_gamma   90.00
#
_symmetry.space_group_name_H-M   'P 1'
#
loop_
_entity.id
_entity.type
_entity.pdbx_description
1 polymer ?
#
loop_
_entity_poly.entity_id
_entity_poly.type
_entity_poly.pdbx_seq_one_letter_code
_entity_poly.pdbx_strand_id
1 'polypeptide(L)'
;MSIYQDETSHDTTLLKLAKLDFNLVQSLHKEELSNIARWWKELDFATKLPFARDRLVEGYFWILGVYFEPQYVRARRILTKTISMTSIIDDIYDAYGTFEELELFTEAIERWDINSIDHLPEYMKHCYVALLDVYKEIEEEMEKKGNQYRVQYAIEAMKNLVRAYFHEAKWFHEGRIPTMEEYMRIALAFDWVISDPKIITASAVICRLMDDISSHKFEQKRGHVASGIECYMKQYGASEEEVYDECGPAFFTCVPTRSARLAFYL
;
A
#
# COMPACT_ATOMS: atom_id res chain seq x y z
N MET A 1 14.32 23.11 9.91
CA MET A 1 14.39 23.91 11.15
C MET A 1 15.82 24.06 11.67
N SER A 2 16.60 22.99 11.81
CA SER A 2 18.01 23.07 12.25
C SER A 2 18.86 23.92 11.30
N ILE A 3 18.79 23.65 9.99
CA ILE A 3 19.52 24.42 8.98
C ILE A 3 19.13 25.90 9.00
N TYR A 4 17.82 26.19 8.99
CA TYR A 4 17.31 27.57 9.02
C TYR A 4 17.72 28.34 10.28
N GLN A 5 17.89 27.67 11.43
CA GLN A 5 18.35 28.31 12.66
C GLN A 5 19.79 28.83 12.55
N ASP A 6 20.63 28.16 11.78
CA ASP A 6 22.05 28.51 11.62
C ASP A 6 22.27 29.58 10.53
N GLU A 7 21.22 29.92 9.76
CA GLU A 7 21.30 31.01 8.78
C GLU A 7 21.36 32.37 9.48
N THR A 8 22.33 33.21 9.09
CA THR A 8 22.52 34.54 9.66
C THR A 8 21.34 35.49 9.46
N SER A 9 20.52 35.23 8.43
CA SER A 9 19.36 36.04 8.04
C SER A 9 18.02 35.48 8.51
N HIS A 10 18.00 34.46 9.36
CA HIS A 10 16.74 33.84 9.76
C HIS A 10 15.85 34.79 10.56
N ASP A 11 14.54 34.68 10.35
CA ASP A 11 13.56 35.39 11.16
C ASP A 11 13.25 34.59 12.42
N THR A 12 13.45 35.22 13.58
CA THR A 12 13.28 34.55 14.88
C THR A 12 11.81 34.23 15.18
N THR A 13 10.86 35.01 14.66
CA THR A 13 9.43 34.78 14.82
C THR A 13 9.00 33.57 13.99
N LEU A 14 9.43 33.48 12.73
CA LEU A 14 9.15 32.33 11.86
C LEU A 14 9.78 31.05 12.40
N LEU A 15 11.02 31.10 12.89
CA LEU A 15 11.66 29.93 13.49
C LEU A 15 10.90 29.43 14.73
N LYS A 16 10.46 30.35 15.59
CA LYS A 16 9.66 30.01 16.77
C LYS A 16 8.31 29.41 16.39
N LEU A 17 7.62 30.01 15.42
CA LEU A 17 6.36 29.50 14.90
C LEU A 17 6.53 28.07 14.36
N ALA A 18 7.53 27.83 13.51
CA ALA A 18 7.78 26.52 12.92
C ALA A 18 8.07 25.44 13.98
N LYS A 19 8.82 25.77 15.03
CA LYS A 19 9.09 24.83 16.14
C LYS A 19 7.84 24.52 16.94
N LEU A 20 7.01 25.52 17.23
CA LEU A 20 5.76 25.34 17.97
C LEU A 20 4.76 24.50 17.15
N ASP A 21 4.60 24.83 15.87
CA ASP A 21 3.72 24.10 14.95
C ASP A 21 4.15 22.64 14.82
N PHE A 22 5.43 22.38 14.56
CA PHE A 22 5.96 21.02 14.47
C PHE A 22 5.70 20.21 15.76
N ASN A 23 5.95 20.80 16.94
CA ASN A 23 5.73 20.10 18.21
C ASN A 23 4.25 19.83 18.48
N LEU A 24 3.37 20.77 18.11
CA LEU A 24 1.92 20.60 18.21
C LEU A 24 1.44 19.46 17.31
N VAL A 25 1.81 19.50 16.03
CA VAL A 25 1.45 18.50 15.02
C VAL A 25 1.99 17.13 15.42
N GLN A 26 3.24 17.04 15.87
CA GLN A 26 3.83 15.79 16.35
C GLN A 26 3.08 15.23 17.57
N SER A 27 2.60 16.07 18.48
CA SER A 27 1.81 15.62 19.63
C SER A 27 0.49 14.99 19.18
N LEU A 28 -0.19 15.59 18.20
CA LEU A 28 -1.41 15.04 17.61
C LEU A 28 -1.14 13.69 16.95
N HIS A 29 -0.06 13.57 16.16
CA HIS A 29 0.29 12.32 15.50
C HIS A 29 0.59 11.18 16.49
N LYS A 30 1.23 11.50 17.63
CA LYS A 30 1.47 10.50 18.70
C LYS A 30 0.18 10.02 19.35
N GLU A 31 -0.78 10.91 19.56
CA GLU A 31 -2.09 10.55 20.10
C GLU A 31 -2.87 9.66 19.11
N GLU A 32 -2.87 10.03 17.83
CA GLU A 32 -3.47 9.25 16.75
C GLU A 32 -2.86 7.84 16.67
N LEU A 33 -1.53 7.74 16.66
CA LEU A 33 -0.82 6.46 16.60
C LEU A 33 -1.10 5.59 17.83
N SER A 34 -1.21 6.18 19.03
CA SER A 34 -1.59 5.45 20.25
C SER A 34 -2.98 4.82 20.14
N ASN A 35 -3.93 5.53 19.55
CA ASN A 35 -5.28 5.01 19.31
C ASN A 35 -5.31 3.90 18.27
N ILE A 36 -4.55 4.05 17.18
CA ILE A 36 -4.43 3.04 16.13
C ILE A 36 -3.71 1.79 16.68
N ALA A 37 -2.66 1.95 17.47
CA ALA A 37 -1.95 0.84 18.13
C ALA A 37 -2.85 0.05 19.08
N ARG A 38 -3.79 0.71 19.76
CA ARG A 38 -4.78 0.02 20.58
C ARG A 38 -5.72 -0.84 19.73
N TRP A 39 -6.27 -0.27 18.65
CA TRP A 39 -7.08 -1.02 17.69
C TRP A 39 -6.33 -2.24 17.12
N TRP A 40 -5.08 -2.04 16.69
CA TRP A 40 -4.24 -3.12 16.17
C TRP A 40 -4.02 -4.25 17.19
N LYS A 41 -3.76 -3.88 18.44
CA LYS A 41 -3.61 -4.83 19.54
C LYS A 41 -4.90 -5.59 19.84
N GLU A 42 -6.06 -4.95 19.72
CA GLU A 42 -7.37 -5.59 19.92
C GLU A 42 -7.69 -6.64 18.84
N LEU A 43 -7.19 -6.46 17.61
CA LEU A 43 -7.29 -7.48 16.57
C LEU A 43 -6.50 -8.75 16.91
N ASP A 44 -5.41 -8.62 17.67
CA ASP A 44 -4.52 -9.70 18.11
C ASP A 44 -3.96 -10.55 16.95
N PHE A 45 -3.61 -9.88 15.84
CA PHE A 45 -3.01 -10.53 14.68
C PHE A 45 -1.61 -11.08 14.93
N ALA A 46 -0.87 -10.55 15.91
CA ALA A 46 0.39 -11.15 16.33
C ALA A 46 0.22 -12.61 16.78
N THR A 47 -0.92 -12.94 17.40
CA THR A 47 -1.23 -14.31 17.83
C THR A 47 -1.99 -15.09 16.75
N LYS A 48 -2.97 -14.45 16.09
CA LYS A 48 -3.87 -15.10 15.12
C LYS A 48 -3.25 -15.31 13.74
N LEU A 49 -2.32 -14.44 13.35
CA LEU A 49 -1.66 -14.39 12.04
C LEU A 49 -0.14 -14.18 12.23
N PRO A 50 0.57 -15.10 12.92
CA PRO A 50 1.97 -14.90 13.31
C PRO A 50 2.95 -14.86 12.13
N PHE A 51 2.51 -15.24 10.93
CA PHE A 51 3.29 -15.16 9.70
C PHE A 51 3.32 -13.75 9.10
N ALA A 52 2.34 -12.90 9.43
CA ALA A 52 2.19 -11.59 8.84
C ALA A 52 3.11 -10.57 9.53
N ARG A 53 3.64 -9.63 8.76
CA ARG A 53 4.56 -8.59 9.25
C ARG A 53 3.78 -7.55 10.06
N ASP A 54 4.31 -7.18 11.23
CA ASP A 54 3.79 -6.04 11.99
C ASP A 54 4.35 -4.74 11.40
N ARG A 55 3.53 -4.05 10.61
CA ARG A 55 3.89 -2.82 9.85
C ARG A 55 3.07 -1.60 10.25
N LEU A 56 2.40 -1.63 11.40
CA LEU A 56 1.46 -0.57 11.79
C LEU A 56 2.11 0.81 11.81
N VAL A 57 3.30 0.92 12.43
CA VAL A 57 4.00 2.21 12.59
C VAL A 57 4.53 2.70 11.25
N GLU A 58 5.10 1.82 10.44
CA GLU A 58 5.55 2.15 9.09
C GLU A 58 4.38 2.60 8.23
N GLY A 59 3.25 1.88 8.24
CA GLY A 59 2.05 2.25 7.50
C GLY A 59 1.50 3.61 7.90
N TYR A 60 1.45 3.91 9.20
CA TYR A 60 1.07 5.24 9.67
C TYR A 60 2.05 6.32 9.21
N PHE A 61 3.37 6.04 9.26
CA PHE A 61 4.40 6.97 8.81
C PHE A 61 4.32 7.27 7.32
N TRP A 62 4.01 6.28 6.48
CA TRP A 62 3.73 6.49 5.05
C TRP A 62 2.58 7.46 4.84
N ILE A 63 1.48 7.28 5.57
CA ILE A 63 0.30 8.15 5.49
C ILE A 63 0.57 9.56 6.00
N LEU A 64 1.47 9.74 6.98
CA LEU A 64 1.95 11.06 7.39
C LEU A 64 2.65 11.80 6.26
N GLY A 65 3.40 11.10 5.40
CA GLY A 65 4.04 11.69 4.23
C GLY A 65 3.04 12.28 3.23
N VAL A 66 1.84 11.69 3.14
CA VAL A 66 0.76 12.15 2.24
C VAL A 66 -0.07 13.26 2.89
N TYR A 67 -0.39 13.12 4.19
CA TYR A 67 -1.29 14.03 4.92
C TYR A 67 -0.73 14.36 6.29
N PHE A 68 0.24 15.28 6.41
CA PHE A 68 0.79 15.64 7.71
C PHE A 68 -0.07 16.67 8.46
N GLU A 69 -0.90 17.44 7.75
CA GLU A 69 -1.59 18.60 8.31
C GLU A 69 -2.72 18.21 9.29
N PRO A 70 -2.95 18.96 10.38
CA PRO A 70 -3.90 18.59 11.44
C PRO A 70 -5.32 18.23 10.98
N GLN A 71 -5.85 18.92 9.97
CA GLN A 71 -7.22 18.72 9.48
C GLN A 71 -7.49 17.33 8.89
N TYR A 72 -6.44 16.60 8.52
CA TYR A 72 -6.55 15.29 7.87
C TYR A 72 -6.52 14.10 8.84
N VAL A 73 -6.69 14.32 10.15
CA VAL A 73 -6.75 13.26 11.19
C VAL A 73 -7.64 12.06 10.80
N ARG A 74 -8.81 12.33 10.20
CA ARG A 74 -9.72 11.27 9.77
C ARG A 74 -9.15 10.47 8.60
N ALA A 75 -8.61 11.16 7.59
CA ALA A 75 -8.01 10.52 6.44
C ALA A 75 -6.84 9.63 6.87
N ARG A 76 -5.98 10.14 7.77
CA ARG A 76 -4.87 9.36 8.33
C ARG A 76 -5.34 8.09 9.03
N ARG A 77 -6.35 8.19 9.89
CA ARG A 77 -6.90 7.03 10.60
C ARG A 77 -7.47 5.98 9.64
N ILE A 78 -8.32 6.40 8.69
CA ILE A 78 -8.95 5.50 7.70
C ILE A 78 -7.85 4.82 6.88
N LEU A 79 -6.97 5.61 6.25
CA LEU A 79 -5.93 5.07 5.36
C LEU A 79 -4.94 4.16 6.09
N THR A 80 -4.60 4.46 7.35
CA THR A 80 -3.71 3.59 8.12
C THR A 80 -4.36 2.25 8.41
N LYS A 81 -5.65 2.22 8.80
CA LYS A 81 -6.39 0.97 8.98
C LYS A 81 -6.47 0.17 7.68
N THR A 82 -6.81 0.85 6.58
CA THR A 82 -6.85 0.22 5.25
C THR A 82 -5.50 -0.36 4.85
N ILE A 83 -4.40 0.41 4.95
CA ILE A 83 -3.03 -0.06 4.64
C ILE A 83 -2.61 -1.23 5.54
N SER A 84 -2.99 -1.19 6.81
CA SER A 84 -2.67 -2.29 7.73
C SER A 84 -3.38 -3.57 7.27
N MET A 85 -4.65 -3.48 6.85
CA MET A 85 -5.37 -4.62 6.29
C MET A 85 -4.78 -5.09 4.95
N THR A 86 -4.41 -4.18 4.04
CA THR A 86 -3.77 -4.58 2.78
C THR A 86 -2.45 -5.29 3.03
N SER A 87 -1.63 -4.83 3.98
CA SER A 87 -0.37 -5.50 4.33
C SER A 87 -0.55 -6.91 4.88
N ILE A 88 -1.63 -7.18 5.63
CA ILE A 88 -1.93 -8.54 6.09
C ILE A 88 -2.38 -9.42 4.93
N ILE A 89 -3.23 -8.87 4.05
CA ILE A 89 -3.72 -9.58 2.86
C ILE A 89 -2.54 -9.92 1.94
N ASP A 90 -1.64 -8.98 1.67
CA ASP A 90 -0.39 -9.17 0.94
C ASP A 90 0.41 -10.38 1.47
N ASP A 91 0.69 -10.42 2.78
CA ASP A 91 1.40 -11.56 3.40
C ASP A 91 0.63 -12.89 3.29
N ILE A 92 -0.71 -12.86 3.24
CA ILE A 92 -1.52 -14.06 2.98
C ILE A 92 -1.29 -14.55 1.55
N TYR A 93 -1.35 -13.69 0.54
CA TYR A 93 -1.19 -14.08 -0.87
C TYR A 93 0.24 -14.51 -1.21
N ASP A 94 1.23 -13.81 -0.66
CA ASP A 94 2.61 -13.91 -1.13
C ASP A 94 3.50 -14.86 -0.32
N ALA A 95 3.11 -15.17 0.93
CA ALA A 95 3.98 -15.91 1.84
C ALA A 95 3.35 -17.12 2.53
N TYR A 96 2.01 -17.18 2.66
CA TYR A 96 1.39 -18.17 3.55
C TYR A 96 0.28 -19.00 2.92
N GLY A 97 -0.68 -18.39 2.23
CA GLY A 97 -1.84 -19.09 1.69
C GLY A 97 -1.47 -20.05 0.56
N THR A 98 -2.14 -21.21 0.51
CA THR A 98 -2.04 -22.07 -0.67
C THR A 98 -2.90 -21.52 -1.80
N PHE A 99 -2.56 -21.84 -3.05
CA PHE A 99 -3.29 -21.31 -4.20
C PHE A 99 -4.81 -21.58 -4.13
N GLU A 100 -5.22 -22.75 -3.66
CA GLU A 100 -6.63 -23.11 -3.44
C GLU A 100 -7.29 -22.30 -2.33
N GLU A 101 -6.57 -22.00 -1.23
CA GLU A 101 -7.07 -21.12 -0.17
C GLU A 101 -7.22 -19.68 -0.67
N LEU A 102 -6.29 -19.21 -1.51
CA LEU A 102 -6.32 -17.87 -2.09
C LEU A 102 -7.49 -17.69 -3.06
N GLU A 103 -7.88 -18.74 -3.79
CA GLU A 103 -9.09 -18.71 -4.64
C GLU A 103 -10.34 -18.48 -3.78
N LEU A 104 -10.50 -19.24 -2.69
CA LEU A 104 -11.61 -19.07 -1.74
C LEU A 104 -11.62 -17.68 -1.10
N PHE A 105 -10.46 -17.16 -0.72
CA PHE A 105 -10.33 -15.85 -0.11
C PHE A 105 -10.63 -14.71 -1.09
N THR A 106 -10.18 -14.84 -2.34
CA THR A 106 -10.51 -13.92 -3.44
C THR A 106 -12.02 -13.90 -3.64
N GLU A 107 -12.68 -15.06 -3.75
CA GLU A 107 -14.12 -15.15 -3.95
C GLU A 107 -14.92 -14.52 -2.79
N ALA A 108 -14.49 -14.73 -1.54
CA ALA A 108 -15.14 -14.14 -0.39
C ALA A 108 -15.07 -12.60 -0.43
N ILE A 109 -13.90 -12.05 -0.73
CA ILE A 109 -13.71 -10.59 -0.88
C ILE A 109 -14.51 -10.06 -2.07
N GLU A 110 -14.56 -10.77 -3.19
CA GLU A 110 -15.38 -10.39 -4.35
C GLU A 110 -16.86 -10.28 -4.01
N ARG A 111 -17.39 -11.22 -3.21
CA ARG A 111 -18.77 -11.19 -2.74
C ARG A 111 -19.00 -10.09 -1.70
N TRP A 112 -18.00 -9.81 -0.87
CA TRP A 112 -18.06 -8.82 0.20
C TRP A 112 -19.24 -9.05 1.16
N ASP A 113 -19.49 -10.32 1.50
CA ASP A 113 -20.57 -10.77 2.39
C ASP A 113 -20.00 -11.63 3.52
N ILE A 114 -20.35 -11.30 4.77
CA ILE A 114 -19.95 -12.04 5.98
C ILE A 114 -20.32 -13.52 5.89
N ASN A 115 -21.39 -13.88 5.18
CA ASN A 115 -21.80 -15.27 5.02
C ASN A 115 -20.77 -16.12 4.23
N SER A 116 -19.83 -15.48 3.53
CA SER A 116 -18.74 -16.18 2.83
C SER A 116 -17.67 -16.74 3.79
N ILE A 117 -17.72 -16.38 5.08
CA ILE A 117 -16.74 -16.77 6.10
C ILE A 117 -16.66 -18.29 6.32
N ASP A 118 -17.76 -19.00 6.15
CA ASP A 118 -17.86 -20.44 6.46
C ASP A 118 -17.00 -21.29 5.53
N HIS A 119 -16.67 -20.77 4.34
CA HIS A 119 -15.85 -21.44 3.34
C HIS A 119 -14.36 -21.16 3.49
N LEU A 120 -13.96 -20.26 4.39
CA LEU A 120 -12.56 -19.86 4.57
C LEU A 120 -11.82 -20.74 5.59
N PRO A 121 -10.52 -20.96 5.41
CA PRO A 121 -9.64 -21.47 6.47
C PRO A 121 -9.70 -20.62 7.73
N GLU A 122 -9.54 -21.25 8.91
CA GLU A 122 -9.77 -20.59 10.20
C GLU A 122 -8.94 -19.31 10.39
N TYR A 123 -7.68 -19.28 9.94
CA TYR A 123 -6.83 -18.10 10.07
C TYR A 123 -7.30 -16.94 9.18
N MET A 124 -7.73 -17.22 7.94
CA MET A 124 -8.20 -16.18 6.99
C MET A 124 -9.48 -15.51 7.48
N LYS A 125 -10.33 -16.22 8.23
CA LYS A 125 -11.55 -15.66 8.82
C LYS A 125 -11.26 -14.44 9.69
N HIS A 126 -10.17 -14.48 10.47
CA HIS A 126 -9.78 -13.36 11.34
C HIS A 126 -9.46 -12.10 10.52
N CYS A 127 -8.74 -12.25 9.40
CA CYS A 127 -8.45 -11.14 8.49
C CYS A 127 -9.72 -10.65 7.79
N TYR A 128 -10.57 -11.57 7.30
CA TYR A 128 -11.79 -11.24 6.57
C TYR A 128 -12.77 -10.43 7.42
N VAL A 129 -13.05 -10.87 8.65
CA VAL A 129 -13.94 -10.17 9.57
C VAL A 129 -13.40 -8.78 9.88
N ALA A 130 -12.11 -8.66 10.20
CA ALA A 130 -11.50 -7.37 10.49
C ALA A 130 -11.57 -6.42 9.29
N LEU A 131 -11.40 -6.92 8.06
CA LEU A 131 -11.54 -6.12 6.84
C LEU A 131 -12.96 -5.55 6.73
N LEU A 132 -13.98 -6.41 6.87
CA LEU A 132 -15.38 -5.98 6.80
C LEU A 132 -15.72 -4.97 7.91
N ASP A 133 -15.24 -5.20 9.14
CA ASP A 133 -15.46 -4.30 10.27
C ASP A 133 -14.82 -2.92 10.05
N VAL A 134 -13.60 -2.86 9.48
CA VAL A 134 -12.94 -1.59 9.12
C VAL A 134 -13.78 -0.81 8.12
N TYR A 135 -14.27 -1.47 7.06
CA TYR A 135 -15.06 -0.79 6.04
C TYR A 135 -16.44 -0.39 6.53
N LYS A 136 -17.04 -1.18 7.42
CA LYS A 136 -18.29 -0.82 8.10
C LYS A 136 -18.12 0.41 8.98
N GLU A 137 -17.05 0.49 9.77
CA GLU A 137 -16.72 1.69 10.56
C GLU A 137 -16.58 2.93 9.65
N ILE A 138 -15.90 2.78 8.51
CA ILE A 138 -15.75 3.86 7.52
C ILE A 138 -17.12 4.26 6.96
N GLU A 139 -17.99 3.32 6.62
CA GLU A 139 -19.34 3.57 6.12
C GLU A 139 -20.18 4.38 7.12
N GLU A 140 -20.22 3.94 8.38
CA GLU A 140 -20.94 4.63 9.46
C GLU A 140 -20.40 6.07 9.68
N GLU A 141 -19.10 6.29 9.51
CA GLU A 141 -18.52 7.63 9.60
C GLU A 141 -18.81 8.53 8.40
N MET A 142 -18.95 7.94 7.21
CA MET A 142 -19.23 8.65 5.96
C MET A 142 -20.72 8.94 5.78
N GLU A 143 -21.60 8.08 6.30
CA GLU A 143 -23.05 8.27 6.34
C GLU A 143 -23.40 9.56 7.09
N LYS A 144 -22.75 9.81 8.25
CA LYS A 144 -22.91 11.05 9.04
C LYS A 144 -22.60 12.34 8.26
N LYS A 145 -21.93 12.24 7.12
CA LYS A 145 -21.57 13.34 6.22
C LYS A 145 -22.28 13.30 4.86
N GLY A 146 -23.23 12.38 4.66
CA GLY A 146 -23.92 12.18 3.38
C GLY A 146 -23.01 11.66 2.26
N ASN A 147 -21.86 11.05 2.59
CA ASN A 147 -20.83 10.62 1.64
C ASN A 147 -20.66 9.09 1.58
N GLN A 148 -21.65 8.31 2.03
CA GLN A 148 -21.58 6.84 2.10
C GLN A 148 -21.25 6.18 0.76
N TYR A 149 -21.70 6.78 -0.36
CA TYR A 149 -21.44 6.27 -1.71
C TYR A 149 -19.94 6.14 -2.02
N ARG A 150 -19.07 6.90 -1.34
CA ARG A 150 -17.60 6.83 -1.50
C ARG A 150 -17.02 5.52 -0.98
N VAL A 151 -17.67 4.88 -0.02
CA VAL A 151 -17.19 3.61 0.54
C VAL A 151 -17.32 2.49 -0.48
N GLN A 152 -18.35 2.53 -1.33
CA GLN A 152 -18.50 1.56 -2.42
C GLN A 152 -17.33 1.62 -3.41
N TYR A 153 -16.82 2.81 -3.72
CA TYR A 153 -15.60 2.95 -4.53
C TYR A 153 -14.36 2.40 -3.82
N ALA A 154 -14.25 2.61 -2.50
CA ALA A 154 -13.13 2.08 -1.72
C ALA A 154 -13.19 0.54 -1.58
N ILE A 155 -14.39 -0.04 -1.50
CA ILE A 155 -14.61 -1.49 -1.50
C ILE A 155 -14.16 -2.07 -2.83
N GLU A 156 -14.62 -1.50 -3.95
CA GLU A 156 -14.22 -1.99 -5.25
C GLU A 156 -12.70 -1.81 -5.48
N ALA A 157 -12.10 -0.71 -5.01
CA ALA A 157 -10.64 -0.57 -5.04
C ALA A 157 -9.90 -1.70 -4.29
N MET A 158 -10.40 -2.13 -3.12
CA MET A 158 -9.87 -3.28 -2.40
C MET A 158 -10.03 -4.59 -3.17
N LYS A 159 -11.19 -4.82 -3.79
CA LYS A 159 -11.42 -6.00 -4.63
C LYS A 159 -10.42 -6.06 -5.78
N ASN A 160 -10.16 -4.94 -6.45
CA ASN A 160 -9.18 -4.92 -7.54
C ASN A 160 -7.75 -5.17 -7.08
N LEU A 161 -7.37 -4.64 -5.92
CA LEU A 161 -6.07 -4.97 -5.31
C LEU A 161 -5.95 -6.47 -5.06
N VAL A 162 -7.00 -7.09 -4.51
CA VAL A 162 -7.03 -8.53 -4.22
C VAL A 162 -7.02 -9.37 -5.51
N ARG A 163 -7.71 -8.93 -6.57
CA ARG A 163 -7.60 -9.55 -7.91
C ARG A 163 -6.16 -9.52 -8.41
N ALA A 164 -5.45 -8.40 -8.22
CA ALA A 164 -4.06 -8.28 -8.63
C ALA A 164 -3.15 -9.23 -7.86
N TYR A 165 -3.29 -9.31 -6.53
CA TYR A 165 -2.57 -10.29 -5.71
C TYR A 165 -2.84 -11.73 -6.15
N PHE A 166 -4.10 -12.07 -6.46
CA PHE A 166 -4.43 -13.40 -6.96
C PHE A 166 -3.79 -13.69 -8.33
N HIS A 167 -3.72 -12.70 -9.22
CA HIS A 167 -3.01 -12.83 -10.49
C HIS A 167 -1.51 -13.06 -10.32
N GLU A 168 -0.89 -12.36 -9.38
CA GLU A 168 0.53 -12.53 -9.03
C GLU A 168 0.79 -13.92 -8.41
N ALA A 169 -0.04 -14.35 -7.47
CA ALA A 169 0.00 -15.70 -6.90
C ALA A 169 -0.18 -16.79 -7.96
N LYS A 170 -1.01 -16.54 -8.99
CA LYS A 170 -1.18 -17.45 -10.13
C LYS A 170 0.09 -17.56 -10.97
N TRP A 171 0.76 -16.45 -11.29
CA TRP A 171 2.03 -16.49 -12.00
C TRP A 171 3.09 -17.26 -11.23
N PHE A 172 3.14 -17.06 -9.92
CA PHE A 172 4.01 -17.82 -9.03
C PHE A 172 3.73 -19.32 -9.06
N HIS A 173 2.46 -19.70 -8.90
CA HIS A 173 2.03 -21.11 -8.93
C HIS A 173 2.37 -21.80 -10.26
N GLU A 174 2.22 -21.10 -11.39
CA GLU A 174 2.54 -21.61 -12.73
C GLU A 174 4.05 -21.56 -13.06
N GLY A 175 4.89 -20.95 -12.21
CA GLY A 175 6.32 -20.71 -12.51
C GLY A 175 6.54 -19.78 -13.70
N ARG A 176 5.56 -18.90 -14.00
CA ARG A 176 5.59 -17.99 -15.13
C ARG A 176 6.14 -16.63 -14.69
N ILE A 177 7.15 -16.14 -15.41
CA ILE A 177 7.59 -14.75 -15.33
C ILE A 177 6.90 -13.95 -16.45
N PRO A 178 6.03 -12.97 -16.16
CA PRO A 178 5.33 -12.16 -17.16
C PRO A 178 6.28 -11.21 -17.91
N THR A 179 5.77 -10.51 -18.93
CA THR A 179 6.48 -9.34 -19.50
C THR A 179 6.27 -8.11 -18.61
N MET A 180 7.09 -7.06 -18.79
CA MET A 180 6.90 -5.80 -18.07
C MET A 180 5.52 -5.19 -18.31
N GLU A 181 5.01 -5.24 -19.55
CA GLU A 181 3.70 -4.68 -19.87
C GLU A 181 2.56 -5.46 -19.19
N GLU A 182 2.68 -6.80 -19.16
CA GLU A 182 1.73 -7.66 -18.43
C GLU A 182 1.79 -7.42 -16.93
N TYR A 183 2.99 -7.35 -16.37
CA TYR A 183 3.24 -7.09 -14.96
C TYR A 183 2.66 -5.74 -14.53
N MET A 184 3.03 -4.65 -15.21
CA MET A 184 2.59 -3.30 -14.84
C MET A 184 1.07 -3.14 -14.93
N ARG A 185 0.41 -3.79 -15.89
CA ARG A 185 -1.07 -3.75 -15.98
C ARG A 185 -1.75 -4.35 -14.75
N ILE A 186 -1.18 -5.40 -14.18
CA ILE A 186 -1.73 -6.04 -12.97
C ILE A 186 -1.29 -5.28 -11.72
N ALA A 187 -0.01 -4.92 -11.61
CA ALA A 187 0.59 -4.27 -10.46
C ALA A 187 0.01 -2.87 -10.18
N LEU A 188 -0.52 -2.20 -11.22
CA LEU A 188 -1.18 -0.89 -11.15
C LEU A 188 -2.71 -0.98 -11.00
N ALA A 189 -3.22 -1.98 -10.27
CA ALA A 189 -4.63 -2.38 -10.03
C ALA A 189 -5.73 -1.30 -9.81
N PHE A 190 -5.41 0.00 -9.88
CA PHE A 190 -6.29 1.15 -9.73
C PHE A 190 -6.73 1.82 -11.06
N ASP A 191 -6.28 1.32 -12.22
CA ASP A 191 -6.50 1.92 -13.55
C ASP A 191 -7.95 2.34 -13.85
N TRP A 192 -8.96 1.63 -13.32
CA TRP A 192 -10.37 1.90 -13.63
C TRP A 192 -11.11 2.76 -12.58
N VAL A 193 -10.66 2.80 -11.31
CA VAL A 193 -11.36 3.56 -10.23
C VAL A 193 -11.21 5.06 -10.44
N ILE A 194 -10.13 5.47 -11.10
CA ILE A 194 -9.72 6.85 -11.22
C ILE A 194 -9.69 7.13 -12.71
N SER A 195 -10.62 7.95 -13.19
CA SER A 195 -10.74 8.41 -14.58
C SER A 195 -9.41 9.00 -15.10
N ASP A 196 -8.50 8.12 -15.50
CA ASP A 196 -7.06 8.26 -15.75
C ASP A 196 -6.47 9.69 -15.65
N PRO A 197 -6.37 10.27 -14.44
CA PRO A 197 -5.62 11.49 -14.25
C PRO A 197 -4.15 11.08 -14.27
N LYS A 198 -3.39 11.55 -15.26
CA LYS A 198 -1.95 11.28 -15.42
C LYS A 198 -1.13 11.36 -14.14
N ILE A 199 -1.54 12.21 -13.19
CA ILE A 199 -0.89 12.35 -11.87
C ILE A 199 -1.00 11.08 -11.02
N ILE A 200 -2.15 10.40 -11.04
CA ILE A 200 -2.38 9.17 -10.28
C ILE A 200 -1.60 8.03 -10.91
N THR A 201 -1.66 7.89 -12.23
CA THR A 201 -0.92 6.87 -12.99
C THR A 201 0.59 7.02 -12.78
N ALA A 202 1.11 8.24 -12.91
CA ALA A 202 2.53 8.51 -12.61
C ALA A 202 2.90 8.20 -11.15
N SER A 203 2.04 8.57 -10.19
CA SER A 203 2.28 8.27 -8.77
C SER A 203 2.26 6.77 -8.48
N ALA A 204 1.33 6.03 -9.07
CA ALA A 204 1.24 4.58 -8.91
C ALA A 204 2.45 3.86 -9.50
N VAL A 205 2.91 4.27 -10.69
CA VAL A 205 4.15 3.76 -11.30
C VAL A 205 5.36 4.03 -10.41
N ILE A 206 5.49 5.25 -9.88
CA ILE A 206 6.59 5.59 -8.95
C ILE A 206 6.50 4.70 -7.71
N CYS A 207 5.34 4.66 -7.03
CA CYS A 207 5.16 3.86 -5.83
C CYS A 207 5.51 2.38 -6.05
N ARG A 208 5.04 1.77 -7.16
CA ARG A 208 5.31 0.37 -7.46
C ARG A 208 6.79 0.10 -7.70
N LEU A 209 7.44 0.88 -8.57
CA LEU A 209 8.87 0.68 -8.86
C LEU A 209 9.75 0.95 -7.63
N MET A 210 9.38 1.93 -6.80
CA MET A 210 10.07 2.21 -5.55
C MET A 210 9.96 1.04 -4.57
N ASP A 211 8.78 0.44 -4.49
CA ASP A 211 8.52 -0.72 -3.65
C ASP A 211 9.36 -1.91 -4.12
N ASP A 212 9.22 -2.33 -5.37
CA ASP A 212 9.98 -3.44 -5.99
C ASP A 212 11.49 -3.31 -5.74
N ILE A 213 12.06 -2.11 -5.90
CA ILE A 213 13.50 -1.87 -5.68
C ILE A 213 13.88 -2.00 -4.21
N SER A 214 13.06 -1.44 -3.33
CA SER A 214 13.33 -1.40 -1.90
C SER A 214 13.17 -2.79 -1.27
N SER A 215 12.26 -3.61 -1.79
CA SER A 215 11.92 -4.93 -1.27
C SER A 215 12.62 -6.09 -2.00
N HIS A 216 13.15 -5.88 -3.22
CA HIS A 216 13.72 -6.91 -4.10
C HIS A 216 14.54 -8.00 -3.38
N LYS A 217 15.59 -7.59 -2.66
CA LYS A 217 16.52 -8.53 -2.00
C LYS A 217 15.87 -9.29 -0.85
N PHE A 218 14.84 -8.72 -0.24
CA PHE A 218 14.06 -9.38 0.80
C PHE A 218 13.07 -10.37 0.20
N GLU A 219 12.37 -9.98 -0.87
CA GLU A 219 11.42 -10.81 -1.60
C GLU A 219 12.07 -12.04 -2.25
N GLN A 220 13.22 -11.86 -2.91
CA GLN A 220 13.99 -12.96 -3.48
C GLN A 220 14.39 -14.01 -2.44
N LYS A 221 14.68 -13.59 -1.20
CA LYS A 221 15.00 -14.53 -0.10
C LYS A 221 13.79 -15.33 0.39
N ARG A 222 12.57 -14.80 0.23
CA ARG A 222 11.33 -15.50 0.59
C ARG A 222 10.85 -16.44 -0.52
N GLY A 223 11.47 -16.39 -1.69
CA GLY A 223 10.99 -17.12 -2.86
C GLY A 223 9.70 -16.52 -3.41
N HIS A 224 9.61 -15.20 -3.40
CA HIS A 224 8.47 -14.44 -3.90
C HIS A 224 8.29 -14.54 -5.43
N VAL A 225 7.14 -14.10 -5.95
CA VAL A 225 6.93 -13.93 -7.39
C VAL A 225 7.91 -12.92 -7.99
N ALA A 226 8.19 -13.06 -9.28
CA ALA A 226 8.96 -12.08 -10.06
C ALA A 226 8.34 -10.68 -9.95
N SER A 227 9.14 -9.73 -9.47
CA SER A 227 8.82 -8.30 -9.42
C SER A 227 9.06 -7.64 -10.78
N GLY A 228 8.87 -6.32 -10.86
CA GLY A 228 9.27 -5.53 -12.04
C GLY A 228 10.75 -5.68 -12.40
N ILE A 229 11.63 -6.00 -11.43
CA ILE A 229 13.06 -6.19 -11.69
C ILE A 229 13.31 -7.45 -12.53
N GLU A 230 12.79 -8.60 -12.12
CA GLU A 230 12.95 -9.86 -12.87
C GLU A 230 12.29 -9.78 -14.25
N CYS A 231 11.13 -9.12 -14.31
CA CYS A 231 10.41 -8.90 -15.57
C CYS A 231 11.26 -8.06 -16.54
N TYR A 232 11.91 -7.00 -16.04
CA TYR A 232 12.77 -6.14 -16.85
C TYR A 232 14.04 -6.87 -17.31
N MET A 233 14.73 -7.55 -16.39
CA MET A 233 15.92 -8.34 -16.70
C MET A 233 15.63 -9.40 -17.76
N LYS A 234 14.51 -10.12 -17.63
CA LYS A 234 14.09 -11.14 -18.59
C LYS A 234 13.77 -10.55 -19.97
N GLN A 235 13.07 -9.42 -20.01
CA GLN A 235 12.60 -8.83 -21.26
C GLN A 235 13.71 -8.15 -22.06
N TYR A 236 14.62 -7.45 -21.37
CA TYR A 236 15.64 -6.62 -22.01
C TYR A 236 17.05 -7.23 -21.94
N GLY A 237 17.23 -8.36 -21.27
CA GLY A 237 18.54 -8.97 -21.05
C GLY A 237 19.47 -8.11 -20.19
N ALA A 238 18.89 -7.24 -19.36
CA ALA A 238 19.62 -6.33 -18.47
C ALA A 238 20.12 -7.07 -17.22
N SER A 239 21.22 -6.58 -16.65
CA SER A 239 21.72 -6.97 -15.33
C SER A 239 20.95 -6.28 -14.21
N GLU A 240 20.98 -6.86 -13.00
CA GLU A 240 20.33 -6.28 -11.81
C GLU A 240 20.84 -4.85 -11.52
N GLU A 241 22.13 -4.60 -11.70
CA GLU A 241 22.74 -3.27 -11.50
C GLU A 241 22.21 -2.25 -12.53
N GLU A 242 22.07 -2.65 -13.80
CA GLU A 242 21.47 -1.78 -14.83
C GLU A 242 20.02 -1.43 -14.51
N VAL A 243 19.23 -2.36 -13.95
CA VAL A 243 17.85 -2.06 -13.53
C VAL A 243 17.83 -1.08 -12.37
N TYR A 244 18.68 -1.26 -11.36
CA TYR A 244 18.79 -0.31 -10.25
C TYR A 244 19.25 1.07 -10.72
N ASP A 245 20.13 1.16 -11.70
CA ASP A 245 20.61 2.43 -12.26
C ASP A 245 19.61 3.09 -13.22
N GLU A 246 18.74 2.33 -13.88
CA GLU A 246 17.71 2.89 -14.77
C GLU A 246 16.43 3.28 -14.04
N CYS A 247 16.05 2.51 -13.03
CA CYS A 247 14.87 2.78 -12.22
C CYS A 247 15.20 3.69 -11.02
N GLY A 248 16.42 3.63 -10.48
CA GLY A 248 16.92 4.45 -9.35
C GLY A 248 16.87 5.99 -9.54
N PRO A 249 17.10 6.54 -10.74
CA PRO A 249 16.98 7.99 -11.01
C PRO A 249 15.54 8.48 -11.23
N ALA A 250 14.59 7.57 -11.52
CA ALA A 250 13.17 7.92 -11.57
C ALA A 250 12.65 8.44 -10.21
N PHE A 251 13.41 8.18 -9.14
CA PHE A 251 13.15 8.61 -7.76
C PHE A 251 13.33 10.12 -7.53
N PHE A 252 14.03 10.86 -8.40
CA PHE A 252 14.42 12.26 -8.08
C PHE A 252 14.28 13.27 -9.22
N THR A 253 13.98 12.84 -10.46
CA THR A 253 14.06 13.75 -11.60
C THR A 253 12.81 13.73 -12.46
N CYS A 254 12.21 14.91 -12.66
CA CYS A 254 11.40 15.23 -13.84
C CYS A 254 12.28 15.24 -15.12
N VAL A 255 13.25 14.34 -15.25
CA VAL A 255 14.10 14.18 -16.43
C VAL A 255 13.65 12.91 -17.12
N PRO A 256 13.34 12.95 -18.42
CA PRO A 256 12.87 11.77 -19.14
C PRO A 256 14.04 10.81 -19.34
N THR A 257 14.20 9.86 -18.42
CA THR A 257 14.99 8.63 -18.61
C THR A 257 14.27 7.70 -19.60
N ARG A 258 14.94 6.64 -20.08
CA ARG A 258 14.24 5.60 -20.87
C ARG A 258 13.08 4.96 -20.10
N SER A 259 13.18 4.88 -18.77
CA SER A 259 12.10 4.48 -17.86
C SER A 259 10.91 5.47 -17.86
N ALA A 260 11.14 6.77 -18.05
CA ALA A 260 10.04 7.71 -18.29
C ALA A 260 9.30 7.44 -19.60
N ARG A 261 9.95 6.83 -20.62
CA ARG A 261 9.24 6.44 -21.85
C ARG A 261 8.23 5.32 -21.61
N LEU A 262 8.47 4.40 -20.67
CA LEU A 262 7.48 3.38 -20.29
C LEU A 262 6.23 4.03 -19.65
N ALA A 263 6.39 5.12 -18.87
CA ALA A 263 5.28 5.92 -18.36
C ALA A 263 4.58 6.81 -19.41
N PHE A 264 5.15 6.95 -20.62
CA PHE A 264 4.55 7.69 -21.74
C PHE A 264 3.96 6.79 -22.83
N TYR A 265 4.13 5.46 -22.74
CA TYR A 265 3.61 4.47 -23.70
C TYR A 265 2.62 3.47 -23.09
N LEU A 266 2.32 3.58 -21.79
CA LEU A 266 1.12 3.05 -21.13
C LEU A 266 0.16 4.21 -20.89
#